data_AF-A0A6B3FIY4-F1
#
_entry.id   AF-A0A6B3FIY4-F1
#
_cell.length_a   1.000
_cell.length_b   1.000
_cell.length_c   1.000
_cell.angle_alpha   90.00
_cell.angle_beta   90.00
_cell.angle_gamma   90.00
#
_symmetry.space_group_name_H-M   'P 1'
#
loop_
_entity.id
_entity.type
_entity.pdbx_description
1 polymer ?
#
loop_
_entity_poly.entity_id
_entity_poly.type
_entity_poly.pdbx_seq_one_letter_code
_entity_poly.pdbx_strand_id
1 'polypeptide(L)'
;GLDGVFALGDAAAVPDLTKGEDAICPPTAQHAMRQGRIAADNVLATILHQPLRPYVHKDLGLVVDLGGHDAVSRPLGINLSGLPAQAVARGYHWSALRT
;
A
#
# COMPACT_ATOMS: atom_id res chain seq x y z
N GLY A 1 18.38 13.12 13.54
CA GLY A 1 18.22 12.95 12.08
C GLY A 1 19.10 13.95 11.36
N LEU A 2 19.15 13.86 10.03
CA LEU A 2 19.81 14.86 9.16
C LEU A 2 18.72 15.62 8.39
N ASP A 3 18.79 16.94 8.40
CA ASP A 3 17.81 17.77 7.69
C ASP A 3 17.97 17.65 6.17
N GLY A 4 16.84 17.60 5.45
CA GLY A 4 16.84 17.42 4.00
C GLY A 4 17.21 16.02 3.51
N VAL A 5 17.48 15.07 4.43
CA VAL A 5 17.73 13.67 4.08
C VAL A 5 16.46 12.85 4.25
N PHE A 6 16.05 12.17 3.18
CA PHE A 6 14.89 11.29 3.17
C PHE A 6 15.34 9.83 3.00
N ALA A 7 14.77 8.94 3.81
CA ALA A 7 14.97 7.49 3.71
C ALA A 7 13.62 6.81 3.39
N LEU A 8 13.66 5.78 2.54
CA LEU A 8 12.48 5.04 2.07
C LEU A 8 12.87 3.62 1.65
N GLY A 9 11.87 2.78 1.42
CA GLY A 9 12.05 1.38 1.03
C GLY A 9 12.72 0.56 2.13
N ASP A 10 13.42 -0.50 1.73
CA ASP A 10 13.97 -1.49 2.65
C ASP A 10 15.11 -0.95 3.54
N ALA A 11 15.66 0.22 3.20
CA ALA A 11 16.66 0.92 4.02
C ALA A 11 16.03 1.73 5.16
N ALA A 12 14.71 1.83 5.24
CA ALA A 12 14.00 2.67 6.20
C ALA A 12 12.94 1.90 6.99
N ALA A 13 12.98 2.03 8.31
CA ALA A 13 11.90 1.62 9.19
C ALA A 13 10.77 2.67 9.15
N VAL A 14 9.97 2.68 8.09
CA VAL A 14 8.91 3.67 7.89
C VAL A 14 7.69 3.33 8.76
N PRO A 15 7.23 4.25 9.63
CA PRO A 15 6.05 4.00 10.47
C PRO A 15 4.77 3.81 9.65
N ASP A 16 3.99 2.79 10.00
CA ASP A 16 2.64 2.53 9.49
C ASP A 16 1.62 3.24 10.38
N LEU A 17 1.29 4.47 10.00
CA LEU A 17 0.32 5.33 10.68
C LEU A 17 -1.13 4.79 10.64
N THR A 18 -1.38 3.61 10.06
CA THR A 18 -2.71 3.01 9.95
C THR A 18 -2.96 1.83 10.89
N LYS A 19 -1.91 1.24 11.49
CA LYS A 19 -2.01 0.00 12.28
C LYS A 19 -1.78 0.15 13.80
N GLY A 20 -1.38 1.33 14.27
CA GLY A 20 -1.17 1.62 15.69
C GLY A 20 0.21 2.20 15.98
N GLU A 21 0.51 2.43 17.27
CA GLU A 21 1.83 2.86 17.71
C GLU A 21 2.88 1.76 17.41
N ASP A 22 4.06 2.17 16.96
CA ASP A 22 5.22 1.32 16.61
C ASP A 22 5.07 0.35 15.42
N ALA A 23 3.95 0.37 14.70
CA ALA A 23 3.83 -0.41 13.47
C ALA A 23 4.79 0.12 12.39
N ILE A 24 5.46 -0.78 11.66
CA ILE A 24 6.37 -0.45 10.55
C ILE A 24 5.79 -1.03 9.26
N CYS A 25 5.87 -0.27 8.16
CA CYS A 25 5.49 -0.75 6.83
C CYS A 25 6.38 -1.94 6.41
N PRO A 26 5.82 -3.05 5.91
CA PRO A 26 6.61 -4.19 5.47
C PRO A 26 7.55 -3.82 4.30
N PRO A 27 8.75 -4.43 4.22
CA PRO A 27 9.73 -4.17 3.17
C PRO A 27 9.25 -4.79 1.85
N THR A 28 8.44 -4.03 1.11
CA THR A 28 7.83 -4.48 -0.14
C THR A 28 8.06 -3.44 -1.23
N ALA A 29 8.22 -3.92 -2.47
CA ALA A 29 8.35 -3.04 -3.63
C ALA A 29 7.17 -2.05 -3.76
N GLN A 30 5.95 -2.49 -3.44
CA GLN A 30 4.78 -1.62 -3.44
C GLN A 30 4.92 -0.46 -2.44
N HIS A 31 5.36 -0.73 -1.21
CA HIS A 31 5.61 0.34 -0.24
C HIS A 31 6.76 1.24 -0.68
N ALA A 32 7.88 0.67 -1.14
CA ALA A 32 9.02 1.45 -1.61
C ALA A 32 8.63 2.42 -2.74
N MET A 33 7.88 1.97 -3.75
CA MET A 33 7.40 2.83 -4.85
C MET A 33 6.48 3.96 -4.35
N ARG A 34 5.56 3.65 -3.43
CA ARG A 34 4.61 4.63 -2.88
C ARG A 34 5.31 5.64 -1.96
N GLN A 35 6.23 5.18 -1.11
CA GLN A 35 7.05 6.04 -0.27
C GLN A 35 7.94 6.94 -1.13
N GLY A 36 8.51 6.43 -2.22
CA GLY A 36 9.27 7.21 -3.19
C GLY A 36 8.50 8.41 -3.76
N ARG A 37 7.21 8.22 -4.09
CA ARG A 37 6.37 9.34 -4.56
C ARG A 37 6.20 10.43 -3.50
N ILE A 38 5.94 10.04 -2.25
CA ILE A 38 5.79 11.00 -1.14
C ILE A 38 7.13 11.68 -0.81
N ALA A 39 8.24 10.95 -0.86
CA ALA A 39 9.58 11.51 -0.65
C ALA A 39 9.90 12.57 -1.72
N ALA A 40 9.58 12.33 -3.00
CA ALA A 40 9.78 13.30 -4.06
C ALA A 40 8.95 14.58 -3.85
N ASP A 41 7.66 14.44 -3.49
CA ASP A 41 6.79 15.56 -3.15
C ASP A 41 7.34 16.37 -1.95
N ASN A 42 7.92 15.70 -0.95
CA ASN A 42 8.49 16.32 0.25
C ASN A 42 9.85 16.99 0.00
N VAL A 43 10.67 16.45 -0.90
CA VAL A 43 11.88 17.13 -1.38
C VAL A 43 11.48 18.45 -2.05
N LEU A 44 10.47 18.43 -2.93
CA LEU A 44 9.97 19.64 -3.57
C LEU A 44 9.38 20.63 -2.55
N ALA A 45 8.59 20.14 -1.58
CA ALA A 45 8.02 20.98 -0.53
C ALA A 45 9.12 21.67 0.30
N THR A 46 10.23 20.98 0.55
CA THR A 46 11.39 21.55 1.27
C THR A 46 11.99 22.73 0.51
N ILE A 47 12.17 22.59 -0.81
CA ILE A 47 12.68 23.65 -1.69
C ILE A 47 11.72 24.84 -1.74
N LEU A 48 10.41 24.56 -1.73
CA LEU A 48 9.35 25.58 -1.82
C LEU A 48 8.93 26.15 -0.46
N HIS A 49 9.59 25.77 0.64
CA HIS A 49 9.22 26.14 2.01
C HIS A 49 7.74 25.84 2.36
N GLN A 50 7.24 24.70 1.86
CA GLN A 50 5.91 24.19 2.12
C GLN A 50 5.92 23.09 3.18
N PRO A 51 4.80 22.86 3.88
CA PRO A 51 4.70 21.78 4.86
C PRO A 51 4.90 20.40 4.21
N LEU A 52 5.61 19.52 4.91
CA LEU A 52 5.81 18.13 4.51
C LEU A 52 4.53 17.31 4.68
N ARG A 53 4.34 16.33 3.81
CA ARG A 53 3.21 15.39 3.86
C ARG A 53 3.65 14.03 4.41
N PRO A 54 2.95 13.48 5.42
CA PRO A 54 3.25 12.16 5.94
C PRO A 54 2.89 11.07 4.93
N TYR A 55 3.64 9.97 4.95
CA TYR A 55 3.26 8.75 4.25
C TYR A 55 2.16 8.04 5.03
N VAL A 56 0.96 7.97 4.46
CA VAL A 56 -0.16 7.20 5.04
C VAL A 56 -0.74 6.33 3.93
N HIS A 57 -0.69 5.01 4.12
CA HIS A 57 -1.32 4.08 3.20
C HIS A 57 -2.16 3.07 3.98
N LYS A 58 -3.47 3.11 3.77
CA LYS A 58 -4.37 2.08 4.28
C LYS A 58 -4.23 0.85 3.41
N ASP A 59 -3.79 -0.26 4.00
CA ASP A 59 -3.85 -1.57 3.37
C ASP A 59 -5.31 -1.92 3.08
N LEU A 60 -5.71 -1.88 1.81
CA LEU A 60 -7.07 -2.24 1.36
C LEU A 60 -7.30 -3.76 1.31
N GLY A 61 -6.33 -4.55 1.78
CA GLY A 61 -6.33 -6.01 1.77
C GLY A 61 -5.32 -6.58 0.78
N LEU A 62 -4.57 -7.58 1.23
CA LEU A 62 -3.73 -8.43 0.40
C LEU A 62 -4.63 -9.42 -0.34
N VAL A 63 -4.52 -9.51 -1.65
CA VAL A 63 -5.10 -10.61 -2.44
C VAL A 63 -3.99 -11.65 -2.59
N VAL A 64 -4.10 -12.78 -1.90
CA VAL A 64 -3.18 -13.91 -2.07
C VAL A 64 -3.89 -14.95 -2.91
N ASP A 65 -3.35 -15.17 -4.11
CA ASP A 65 -3.76 -16.26 -4.98
C ASP A 65 -2.95 -17.50 -4.57
N LEU A 66 -3.62 -18.55 -4.08
CA LEU A 66 -2.98 -19.77 -3.59
C LEU A 66 -2.85 -20.86 -4.67
N GLY A 67 -3.27 -20.57 -5.90
CA GLY A 67 -3.24 -21.51 -7.01
C GLY A 67 -4.38 -22.54 -6.95
N GLY A 68 -5.02 -22.78 -8.09
CA GLY A 68 -6.18 -23.67 -8.22
C GLY A 68 -7.52 -22.93 -8.09
N HIS A 69 -8.51 -23.56 -7.42
CA HIS A 69 -9.86 -22.99 -7.22
C HIS A 69 -10.01 -22.17 -5.93
N ASP A 70 -8.97 -22.09 -5.11
CA ASP A 70 -9.01 -21.43 -3.80
C ASP A 70 -8.23 -20.12 -3.83
N ALA A 71 -8.97 -19.01 -3.75
CA ALA A 71 -8.44 -17.67 -3.56
C ALA A 71 -8.95 -17.13 -2.23
N VAL A 72 -8.04 -16.65 -1.36
CA VAL A 72 -8.41 -15.93 -0.13
C VAL A 72 -8.21 -14.45 -0.41
N SER A 73 -9.29 -13.77 -0.77
CA SER A 73 -9.31 -12.33 -0.94
C SER A 73 -9.88 -11.67 0.32
N ARG A 74 -9.19 -10.69 0.90
CA ARG A 74 -9.75 -9.76 1.90
C ARG A 74 -10.00 -8.38 1.29
N PRO A 75 -10.87 -8.21 0.28
CA PRO A 75 -11.19 -6.88 -0.18
C PRO A 75 -11.99 -6.17 0.91
N LEU A 76 -11.50 -5.02 1.38
CA LEU A 76 -12.26 -4.10 2.23
C LEU A 76 -12.68 -4.66 3.62
N GLY A 77 -11.94 -5.63 4.16
CA GLY A 77 -12.17 -6.15 5.51
C GLY A 77 -13.33 -7.15 5.63
N ILE A 78 -13.93 -7.58 4.52
CA ILE A 78 -14.96 -8.62 4.52
C ILE A 78 -14.29 -9.95 4.15
N ASN A 79 -14.33 -10.91 5.07
CA ASN A 79 -13.92 -12.29 4.76
C ASN A 79 -14.99 -12.91 3.85
N LEU A 80 -14.73 -12.93 2.55
CA LEU A 80 -15.53 -13.66 1.57
C LEU A 80 -14.81 -14.95 1.21
N SER A 81 -15.45 -16.08 1.48
CA SER A 81 -14.96 -17.42 1.10
C SER A 81 -15.96 -18.12 0.17
N GLY A 82 -15.46 -18.98 -0.71
CA GLY A 82 -16.27 -19.79 -1.62
C GLY A 82 -16.79 -19.06 -2.87
N LEU A 83 -17.89 -19.56 -3.42
CA LEU A 83 -18.50 -19.10 -4.69
C LEU A 83 -18.73 -17.58 -4.79
N PRO A 84 -19.14 -16.85 -3.72
CA PRO A 84 -19.31 -15.39 -3.78
C PRO A 84 -18.00 -14.64 -4.03
N ALA A 85 -16.88 -15.11 -3.46
CA ALA A 85 -15.57 -14.49 -3.67
C ALA A 85 -15.10 -14.65 -5.12
N GLN A 86 -15.34 -15.82 -5.71
CA GLN A 86 -15.00 -16.08 -7.11
C GLN A 86 -15.82 -15.21 -8.09
N ALA A 87 -17.09 -14.94 -7.77
CA ALA A 87 -17.93 -14.05 -8.56
C ALA A 87 -17.42 -12.59 -8.53
N VAL A 88 -17.04 -12.10 -7.34
CA VAL A 88 -16.49 -10.74 -7.17
C VAL A 88 -15.14 -10.60 -7.89
N ALA A 89 -14.24 -11.56 -7.71
CA ALA A 89 -12.95 -11.56 -8.39
C ALA A 89 -13.11 -11.56 -9.92
N ARG A 90 -13.96 -12.43 -10.46
CA ARG A 90 -14.22 -12.48 -11.91
C ARG A 90 -14.90 -11.21 -12.43
N GLY A 91 -15.84 -10.64 -11.67
CA GLY A 91 -16.48 -9.37 -12.00
C GLY A 91 -15.50 -8.21 -12.04
N TYR A 92 -14.58 -8.13 -11.09
CA TYR A 92 -13.50 -7.13 -11.07
C TYR A 92 -12.59 -7.29 -12.29
N HIS A 93 -12.12 -8.51 -12.59
CA HIS A 93 -11.29 -8.76 -13.77
C HIS A 93 -12.00 -8.39 -15.08
N TRP A 94 -13.29 -8.71 -15.23
CA TRP A 94 -14.08 -8.29 -16.40
C TRP A 94 -14.23 -6.78 -16.51
N SER A 95 -14.43 -6.07 -15.39
CA SER A 95 -14.50 -4.61 -15.40
C SER A 95 -13.15 -3.95 -15.73
N ALA A 96 -12.04 -4.56 -15.30
CA ALA A 96 -10.69 -4.07 -15.53
C ALA A 96 -10.19 -4.37 -16.96
N LEU A 97 -10.74 -5.37 -17.65
CA LEU A 97 -10.42 -5.72 -19.03
C LEU A 97 -11.23 -4.92 -20.08
N ARG A 98 -12.13 -4.02 -19.67
CA ARG A 98 -13.03 -3.28 -20.58
C ARG A 98 -12.53 -1.88 -20.96
N THR A 99 -11.21 -1.71 -21.04
CA THR A 99 -10.54 -0.62 -21.78
C THR A 99 -9.91 -1.17 -23.04
#